data_AF-A0A852J0P9-F1
#
_entry.id   AF-A0A852J0P9-F1
#
_cell.length_a   1.000
_cell.length_b   1.000
_cell.length_c   1.000
_cell.angle_alpha   90.00
_cell.angle_beta   90.00
_cell.angle_gamma   90.00
#
_symmetry.space_group_name_H-M   'P 1'
#
loop_
_entity.id
_entity.type
_entity.pdbx_description
1 polymer ?
#
loop_
_entity_poly.entity_id
_entity_poly.type
_entity_poly.pdbx_seq_one_letter_code
_entity_poly.pdbx_strand_id
1 'polypeptide(L)'
;CCVCGRRGAAVDCCKPRCERSFHLPCALRGLCLTQYFGDCRAFCSRHRPRQAVDRDPEPQTHCLLCLETVGRRKSYRTMVCPACQHAWFHRSCIQAHALHAGSSAFTCMLCRDKEVFQAEMLRMGIYIPRRPPSWETLEAFEGLMETHGRCDAAQCLCPEGRGHAEEEGPWQLLVCRSCAAEGTHRSCSSLTDSTESWECQGC
;
A
#
# COMPACT_ATOMS: atom_id res chain seq x y z
N CYS A 1 27.01 -16.72 -10.91
CA CYS A 1 25.85 -15.83 -11.07
C CYS A 1 25.86 -15.22 -12.48
N CYS A 2 24.85 -15.51 -13.30
CA CYS A 2 24.73 -14.99 -14.66
C CYS A 2 24.41 -13.49 -14.73
N VAL A 3 24.21 -12.82 -13.58
CA VAL A 3 23.88 -11.39 -13.50
C VAL A 3 25.10 -10.56 -13.10
N CYS A 4 25.80 -10.94 -12.03
CA CYS A 4 26.93 -10.16 -11.49
C CYS A 4 28.32 -10.78 -11.75
N GLY A 5 28.38 -11.98 -12.37
CA GLY A 5 29.63 -12.69 -12.67
C GLY A 5 30.29 -13.37 -11.45
N ARG A 6 29.87 -13.07 -10.22
CA ARG A 6 30.45 -13.67 -9.00
C ARG A 6 30.00 -15.13 -8.79
N ARG A 7 30.83 -15.90 -8.06
CA ARG A 7 30.55 -17.29 -7.64
C ARG A 7 29.50 -17.35 -6.52
N GLY A 8 29.04 -18.55 -6.16
CA GLY A 8 28.10 -18.77 -5.04
C GLY A 8 26.64 -18.41 -5.32
N ALA A 9 26.21 -18.42 -6.59
CA ALA A 9 24.79 -18.33 -6.90
C ALA A 9 24.12 -19.67 -6.65
N ALA A 10 23.06 -19.69 -5.84
CA ALA A 10 22.34 -20.89 -5.43
C ALA A 10 20.92 -20.99 -6.02
N VAL A 11 20.47 -19.99 -6.79
CA VAL A 11 19.15 -20.03 -7.43
C VAL A 11 19.31 -20.41 -8.90
N ASP A 12 18.88 -21.61 -9.26
CA ASP A 12 19.00 -22.15 -10.60
C ASP A 12 17.74 -21.93 -11.45
N CYS A 13 17.93 -21.79 -12.76
CA CYS A 13 16.82 -21.72 -13.69
C CYS A 13 16.13 -23.08 -13.80
N CYS A 14 14.84 -23.16 -13.48
CA CYS A 14 14.00 -24.35 -13.53
C CYS A 14 13.77 -24.92 -14.95
N LYS A 15 14.24 -24.23 -16.01
CA LYS A 15 14.07 -24.73 -17.38
C LYS A 15 15.06 -25.88 -17.61
N PRO A 16 14.62 -27.05 -18.09
CA PRO A 16 15.53 -28.14 -18.40
C PRO A 16 16.65 -27.70 -19.35
N ARG A 17 17.87 -28.16 -19.09
CA ARG A 17 19.09 -27.83 -19.86
C ARG A 17 19.50 -26.35 -19.80
N CYS A 18 18.99 -25.57 -18.84
CA CYS A 18 19.47 -24.22 -18.58
C CYS A 18 20.43 -24.19 -17.38
N GLU A 19 21.71 -23.93 -17.63
CA GLU A 19 22.76 -23.88 -16.59
C GLU A 19 22.89 -22.49 -15.94
N ARG A 20 21.92 -21.60 -16.15
CA ARG A 20 21.98 -20.25 -15.61
C ARG A 20 21.53 -20.24 -14.15
N SER A 21 22.45 -19.81 -13.28
CA SER A 21 22.18 -19.55 -11.87
C SER A 21 22.37 -18.09 -11.51
N PHE A 22 21.63 -17.59 -10.53
CA PHE A 22 21.73 -16.22 -10.04
C PHE A 22 21.65 -16.15 -8.51
N HIS A 23 22.17 -15.07 -7.92
CA HIS A 23 21.91 -14.78 -6.52
C HIS A 23 20.49 -14.24 -6.38
N LEU A 24 19.80 -14.57 -5.29
CA LEU A 24 18.46 -14.02 -5.03
C LEU A 24 18.43 -12.48 -5.06
N PRO A 25 19.39 -11.73 -4.44
CA PRO A 25 19.46 -10.28 -4.57
C PRO A 25 19.73 -9.79 -6.00
N CYS A 26 20.36 -10.62 -6.85
CA CYS A 26 20.60 -10.28 -8.24
C CYS A 26 19.36 -10.50 -9.13
N ALA A 27 18.31 -11.17 -8.66
CA ALA A 27 17.16 -11.55 -9.48
C ALA A 27 16.48 -10.33 -10.12
N LEU A 28 16.24 -9.28 -9.33
CA LEU A 28 15.59 -8.05 -9.79
C LEU A 28 16.42 -7.34 -10.87
N ARG A 29 17.72 -7.10 -10.61
CA ARG A 29 18.64 -6.48 -11.56
C ARG A 29 18.77 -7.31 -12.84
N GLY A 30 18.81 -8.63 -12.69
CA GLY A 30 18.93 -9.58 -13.78
C GLY A 30 17.63 -9.85 -14.53
N LEU A 31 16.50 -9.21 -14.18
CA LEU A 31 15.17 -9.48 -14.72
C LEU A 31 14.82 -10.98 -14.70
N CYS A 32 15.29 -11.66 -13.66
CA CYS A 32 14.96 -13.03 -13.33
C CYS A 32 13.68 -13.06 -12.50
N LEU A 33 13.03 -14.22 -12.47
CA LEU A 33 11.74 -14.40 -11.82
C LEU A 33 11.85 -15.53 -10.81
N THR A 34 11.43 -15.28 -9.57
CA THR A 34 11.30 -16.27 -8.50
C THR A 34 9.83 -16.41 -8.14
N GLN A 35 9.33 -17.64 -8.12
CA GLN A 35 7.99 -17.97 -7.67
C GLN A 35 8.04 -18.31 -6.18
N TYR A 36 7.03 -17.87 -5.42
CA TYR A 36 6.94 -18.05 -3.97
C TYR A 36 5.81 -19.01 -3.59
N PHE A 37 5.52 -19.98 -4.46
CA PHE A 37 4.47 -20.98 -4.30
C PHE A 37 4.95 -22.32 -4.85
N GLY A 38 4.33 -23.42 -4.39
CA GLY A 38 4.72 -24.79 -4.78
C GLY A 38 6.20 -25.04 -4.51
N ASP A 39 6.91 -25.57 -5.51
CA ASP A 39 8.36 -25.88 -5.43
C ASP A 39 9.28 -24.65 -5.54
N CYS A 40 8.74 -23.44 -5.38
CA CYS A 40 9.50 -22.18 -5.40
C CYS A 40 10.39 -22.01 -6.65
N ARG A 41 9.83 -22.32 -7.83
CA ARG A 41 10.59 -22.32 -9.09
C ARG A 41 11.17 -20.95 -9.42
N ALA A 42 12.38 -20.96 -9.97
CA ALA A 42 13.08 -19.76 -10.40
C ALA A 42 13.43 -19.83 -11.90
N PHE A 43 13.47 -18.68 -12.56
CA PHE A 43 13.71 -18.59 -14.01
C PHE A 43 14.65 -17.44 -14.32
N CYS A 44 15.67 -17.72 -15.14
CA CYS A 44 16.54 -16.67 -15.67
C CYS A 44 15.78 -15.75 -16.64
N SER A 45 16.38 -14.63 -17.00
CA SER A 45 15.78 -13.64 -17.91
C SER A 45 15.37 -14.15 -19.29
N ARG A 46 15.89 -15.30 -19.74
CA ARG A 46 15.52 -15.93 -21.02
C ARG A 46 14.31 -16.86 -20.89
N HIS A 47 14.14 -17.49 -19.73
CA HIS A 47 13.15 -18.55 -19.52
C HIS A 47 12.02 -18.15 -18.57
N ARG A 48 12.04 -16.91 -18.05
CA ARG A 48 10.93 -16.41 -17.24
C ARG A 48 9.60 -16.51 -18.01
N PRO A 49 8.50 -16.84 -17.32
CA PRO A 49 7.18 -16.78 -17.92
C PRO A 49 6.84 -15.36 -18.40
N ARG A 50 5.92 -15.30 -19.35
CA ARG A 50 5.27 -14.08 -19.81
C ARG A 50 3.76 -14.20 -19.56
N GLN A 51 3.08 -13.06 -19.43
CA GLN A 51 1.63 -13.05 -19.40
C GLN A 51 1.09 -13.52 -20.76
N ALA A 52 0.09 -14.40 -20.72
CA ALA A 52 -0.51 -14.97 -21.94
C ALA A 52 -1.48 -14.01 -22.64
N VAL A 53 -1.88 -12.92 -21.97
CA VAL A 53 -2.77 -11.88 -22.50
C VAL A 53 -2.18 -11.27 -23.76
N ASP A 54 -2.82 -11.44 -24.92
CA ASP A 54 -2.32 -10.92 -26.20
C ASP A 54 -2.76 -9.46 -26.47
N ARG A 55 -2.55 -8.58 -25.49
CA ARG A 55 -2.85 -7.16 -25.60
C ARG A 55 -1.73 -6.31 -25.01
N ASP A 56 -1.24 -5.31 -25.73
CA ASP A 56 -0.30 -4.34 -25.18
C ASP A 56 -1.07 -3.10 -24.65
N PRO A 57 -0.49 -2.31 -23.73
CA PRO A 57 -1.14 -1.11 -23.25
C PRO A 57 -1.36 -0.12 -24.40
N GLU A 58 -2.48 0.60 -24.35
CA GLU A 58 -2.75 1.70 -25.26
C GLU A 58 -1.77 2.86 -25.03
N PRO A 59 -1.55 3.74 -26.02
CA PRO A 59 -0.74 4.94 -25.83
C PRO A 59 -1.19 5.73 -24.60
N GLN A 60 -0.25 6.19 -23.78
CA GLN A 60 -0.53 6.94 -22.55
C GLN A 60 -1.34 6.15 -21.50
N THR A 61 -1.31 4.82 -21.54
CA THR A 61 -1.82 4.04 -20.40
C THR A 61 -1.01 4.35 -19.14
N HIS A 62 -1.71 4.64 -18.04
CA HIS A 62 -1.11 4.93 -16.74
C HIS A 62 -1.20 3.72 -15.80
N CYS A 63 -0.22 3.60 -14.90
CA CYS A 63 -0.26 2.62 -13.83
C CYS A 63 -1.34 3.03 -12.82
N LEU A 64 -2.28 2.12 -12.49
CA LEU A 64 -3.36 2.44 -11.54
C LEU A 64 -2.91 2.69 -10.09
N LEU A 65 -1.62 2.48 -9.78
CA LEU A 65 -1.08 2.64 -8.43
C LEU A 65 -0.26 3.92 -8.25
N CYS A 66 0.58 4.28 -9.22
CA CYS A 66 1.40 5.50 -9.15
C CYS A 66 0.97 6.60 -10.12
N LEU A 67 -0.01 6.33 -10.99
CA LEU A 67 -0.51 7.26 -12.02
C LEU A 67 0.52 7.71 -13.05
N GLU A 68 1.74 7.15 -13.04
CA GLU A 68 2.75 7.36 -14.09
C GLU A 68 2.50 6.45 -15.29
N THR A 69 3.01 6.85 -16.46
CA THR A 69 2.85 6.07 -17.69
C THR A 69 3.57 4.72 -17.60
N VAL A 70 2.89 3.66 -18.04
CA VAL A 70 3.53 2.34 -18.14
C VAL A 70 4.29 2.20 -19.44
N GLY A 71 5.26 1.26 -19.47
CA GLY A 71 5.97 0.94 -20.70
C GLY A 71 5.01 0.48 -21.81
N ARG A 72 5.25 0.90 -23.06
CA ARG A 72 4.36 0.71 -24.23
C ARG A 72 4.03 -0.75 -24.61
N ARG A 73 4.68 -1.73 -23.98
CA ARG A 73 4.49 -3.15 -24.23
C ARG A 73 4.50 -3.92 -22.93
N LYS A 74 3.75 -5.03 -22.89
CA LYS A 74 3.89 -6.01 -21.80
C LYS A 74 5.35 -6.44 -21.68
N SER A 75 5.85 -6.48 -20.46
CA SER A 75 7.25 -6.84 -20.19
C SER A 75 7.40 -7.41 -18.79
N TYR A 76 8.64 -7.64 -18.36
CA TYR A 76 8.89 -7.94 -16.94
C TYR A 76 8.45 -6.78 -16.03
N ARG A 77 8.58 -5.53 -16.50
CA ARG A 77 8.31 -4.32 -15.72
C ARG A 77 6.87 -3.82 -15.87
N THR A 78 6.19 -4.16 -16.96
CA THR A 78 4.82 -3.74 -17.26
C THR A 78 3.90 -4.95 -17.28
N MET A 79 2.93 -4.97 -16.38
CA MET A 79 2.00 -6.09 -16.21
C MET A 79 0.55 -5.64 -16.31
N VAL A 80 -0.34 -6.58 -16.62
CA VAL A 80 -1.78 -6.36 -16.78
C VAL A 80 -2.58 -7.34 -15.93
N CYS A 81 -3.76 -6.94 -15.47
CA CYS A 81 -4.72 -7.88 -14.91
C CYS A 81 -5.21 -8.85 -16.01
N PRO A 82 -5.08 -10.18 -15.81
CA PRO A 82 -5.51 -11.17 -16.81
C PRO A 82 -7.03 -11.23 -17.00
N ALA A 83 -7.81 -10.92 -15.95
CA ALA A 83 -9.26 -11.03 -15.98
C ALA A 83 -9.89 -9.91 -16.82
N CYS A 84 -9.59 -8.64 -16.50
CA CYS A 84 -10.17 -7.51 -17.23
C CYS A 84 -9.32 -7.05 -18.41
N GLN A 85 -8.01 -7.29 -18.43
CA GLN A 85 -7.08 -6.83 -19.49
C GLN A 85 -7.02 -5.31 -19.69
N HIS A 86 -7.55 -4.52 -18.76
CA HIS A 86 -7.56 -3.05 -18.78
C HIS A 86 -6.79 -2.42 -17.63
N ALA A 87 -6.56 -3.16 -16.54
CA ALA A 87 -5.79 -2.67 -15.41
C ALA A 87 -4.29 -2.94 -15.60
N TRP A 88 -3.51 -1.87 -15.70
CA TRP A 88 -2.07 -1.91 -16.00
C TRP A 88 -1.23 -1.43 -14.83
N PHE A 89 -0.08 -2.07 -14.63
CA PHE A 89 0.77 -1.83 -13.47
C PHE A 89 2.27 -1.91 -13.78
N HIS A 90 3.04 -1.06 -13.11
CA HIS A 90 4.46 -1.32 -12.90
C HIS A 90 4.64 -2.52 -11.96
N ARG A 91 5.59 -3.40 -12.27
CA ARG A 91 5.92 -4.58 -11.44
C ARG A 91 6.28 -4.18 -10.01
N SER A 92 7.07 -3.12 -9.84
CA SER A 92 7.45 -2.59 -8.52
C SER A 92 6.24 -2.12 -7.74
N CYS A 93 5.35 -1.34 -8.37
CA CYS A 93 4.14 -0.82 -7.73
C CYS A 93 3.22 -1.96 -7.29
N ILE A 94 2.95 -2.94 -8.16
CA ILE A 94 2.04 -4.02 -7.77
C ILE A 94 2.67 -4.97 -6.74
N GLN A 95 4.00 -5.13 -6.73
CA GLN A 95 4.69 -5.84 -5.65
C GLN A 95 4.56 -5.10 -4.31
N ALA A 96 4.69 -3.77 -4.29
CA ALA A 96 4.48 -2.97 -3.09
C ALA A 96 3.02 -3.07 -2.60
N HIS A 97 2.06 -2.97 -3.52
CA HIS A 97 0.65 -3.15 -3.20
C HIS A 97 0.36 -4.56 -2.64
N ALA A 98 0.91 -5.62 -3.24
CA ALA A 98 0.76 -6.99 -2.73
C ALA A 98 1.30 -7.14 -1.30
N LEU A 99 2.45 -6.51 -1.00
CA LEU A 99 3.02 -6.52 0.34
C LEU A 99 2.08 -5.86 1.34
N HIS A 100 1.44 -4.74 0.99
CA HIS A 100 0.56 -3.99 1.89
C HIS A 100 -0.81 -4.65 2.03
N ALA A 101 -1.40 -5.09 0.92
CA ALA A 101 -2.75 -5.66 0.91
C ALA A 101 -2.82 -7.09 1.47
N GLY A 102 -1.74 -7.86 1.38
CA GLY A 102 -1.75 -9.27 1.73
C GLY A 102 -2.73 -10.09 0.89
N SER A 103 -2.82 -11.40 1.15
CA SER A 103 -3.66 -12.29 0.33
C SER A 103 -5.16 -12.03 0.47
N SER A 104 -5.62 -11.41 1.56
CA SER A 104 -7.05 -11.15 1.79
C SER A 104 -7.58 -10.02 0.89
N ALA A 105 -6.85 -8.91 0.79
CA ALA A 105 -7.31 -7.70 0.09
C ALA A 105 -6.62 -7.45 -1.28
N PHE A 106 -5.60 -8.22 -1.64
CA PHE A 106 -4.93 -8.05 -2.93
C PHE A 106 -5.80 -8.53 -4.10
N THR A 107 -6.57 -7.61 -4.67
CA THR A 107 -7.52 -7.83 -5.77
C THR A 107 -7.26 -6.83 -6.89
N CYS A 108 -7.79 -7.09 -8.09
CA CYS A 108 -7.71 -6.11 -9.16
C CYS A 108 -8.50 -4.85 -8.81
N MET A 109 -7.86 -3.68 -8.74
CA MET A 109 -8.53 -2.42 -8.38
C MET A 109 -9.61 -1.96 -9.38
N LEU A 110 -9.61 -2.52 -10.60
CA LEU A 110 -10.59 -2.17 -11.63
C LEU A 110 -11.80 -3.13 -11.64
N CYS A 111 -11.56 -4.44 -11.69
CA CYS A 111 -12.62 -5.43 -11.86
C CYS A 111 -12.92 -6.26 -10.60
N ARG A 112 -12.18 -6.03 -9.51
CA ARG A 112 -12.30 -6.72 -8.21
C ARG A 112 -12.08 -8.25 -8.24
N ASP A 113 -11.70 -8.80 -9.39
CA ASP A 113 -11.28 -10.20 -9.50
C ASP A 113 -10.08 -10.46 -8.57
N LYS A 114 -10.20 -11.52 -7.79
CA LYS A 114 -9.19 -11.95 -6.83
C LYS A 114 -8.47 -13.20 -7.32
N GLU A 115 -9.22 -14.22 -7.72
CA GLU A 115 -8.69 -15.56 -7.97
C GLU A 115 -7.77 -15.59 -9.19
N VAL A 116 -8.24 -15.09 -10.34
CA VAL A 116 -7.46 -15.08 -11.59
C VAL A 116 -6.32 -14.08 -11.46
N PHE A 117 -6.58 -12.93 -10.86
CA PHE A 117 -5.60 -11.89 -10.61
C PHE A 117 -4.44 -12.39 -9.74
N GLN A 118 -4.72 -12.94 -8.55
CA GLN A 118 -3.69 -13.44 -7.64
C GLN A 118 -2.91 -14.61 -8.26
N ALA A 119 -3.59 -15.55 -8.91
CA ALA A 119 -2.94 -16.69 -9.55
C ALA A 119 -1.90 -16.23 -10.59
N GLU A 120 -2.26 -15.26 -11.42
CA GLU A 120 -1.34 -14.71 -12.43
C GLU A 120 -0.21 -13.89 -11.80
N MET A 121 -0.50 -13.06 -10.80
CA MET A 121 0.54 -12.27 -10.12
C MET A 121 1.57 -13.19 -9.44
N LEU A 122 1.12 -14.27 -8.75
CA LEU A 122 2.00 -15.30 -8.19
C LEU A 122 2.83 -15.98 -9.28
N ARG A 123 2.18 -16.43 -10.37
CA ARG A 123 2.86 -17.06 -11.52
C ARG A 123 3.93 -16.16 -12.11
N MET A 124 3.66 -14.85 -12.15
CA MET A 124 4.58 -13.82 -12.60
C MET A 124 5.61 -13.41 -11.54
N GLY A 125 5.67 -14.09 -10.39
CA GLY A 125 6.69 -13.91 -9.35
C GLY A 125 6.48 -12.68 -8.47
N ILE A 126 5.23 -12.23 -8.32
CA ILE A 126 4.85 -11.27 -7.29
C ILE A 126 4.67 -12.04 -5.99
N TYR A 127 5.37 -11.62 -4.95
CA TYR A 127 5.21 -12.17 -3.60
C TYR A 127 3.95 -11.60 -2.96
N ILE A 128 3.05 -12.47 -2.49
CA ILE A 128 1.82 -12.09 -1.78
C ILE A 128 1.88 -12.74 -0.38
N PRO A 129 2.08 -11.96 0.69
CA PRO A 129 2.16 -12.50 2.04
C PRO A 129 0.78 -12.93 2.55
N ARG A 130 0.76 -14.03 3.32
CA ARG A 130 -0.42 -14.50 4.05
C ARG A 130 -0.54 -13.76 5.38
N ARG A 131 -0.96 -12.50 5.32
CA ARG A 131 -1.20 -11.63 6.48
C ARG A 131 -2.37 -10.70 6.19
N PRO A 132 -3.02 -10.14 7.22
CA PRO A 132 -3.97 -9.05 7.04
C PRO A 132 -3.32 -7.85 6.33
N PRO A 133 -4.11 -6.99 5.68
CA PRO A 133 -3.59 -5.77 5.10
C PRO A 133 -2.92 -4.90 6.16
N SER A 134 -1.87 -4.18 5.78
CA SER A 134 -1.11 -3.34 6.72
C SER A 134 -1.93 -2.18 7.30
N TRP A 135 -2.98 -1.75 6.58
CA TRP A 135 -3.91 -0.72 7.05
C TRP A 135 -4.96 -1.25 8.04
N GLU A 136 -5.01 -2.55 8.32
CA GLU A 136 -5.85 -3.15 9.37
C GLU A 136 -5.06 -3.40 10.66
N THR A 137 -3.86 -2.82 10.79
CA THR A 137 -3.04 -2.93 12.00
C THR A 137 -3.46 -1.87 13.02
N LEU A 138 -3.32 -2.18 14.32
CA LEU A 138 -3.64 -1.24 15.41
C LEU A 138 -2.87 0.08 15.27
N GLU A 139 -1.58 0.00 14.87
CA GLU A 139 -0.71 1.14 14.56
C GLU A 139 -1.28 2.04 13.45
N ALA A 140 -2.00 1.49 12.46
CA ALA A 140 -2.64 2.28 11.41
C ALA A 140 -3.82 3.13 11.92
N PHE A 141 -4.39 2.77 13.08
CA PHE A 141 -5.46 3.52 13.73
C PHE A 141 -4.94 4.54 14.77
N GLU A 142 -3.69 4.42 15.24
CA GLU A 142 -3.15 5.32 16.28
C GLU A 142 -3.22 6.80 15.86
N GLY A 143 -2.87 7.12 14.61
CA GLY A 143 -2.99 8.49 14.07
C GLY A 143 -4.41 8.90 13.66
N LEU A 144 -5.37 7.97 13.57
CA LEU A 144 -6.79 8.26 13.35
C LEU A 144 -7.56 8.45 14.67
N MET A 145 -6.95 8.06 15.79
CA MET A 145 -7.50 8.17 17.14
C MET A 145 -6.98 9.37 17.92
N GLU A 146 -5.99 10.11 17.40
CA GLU A 146 -5.58 11.39 17.98
C GLU A 146 -6.70 12.41 17.77
N THR A 147 -7.57 12.52 18.75
CA THR A 147 -8.50 13.64 18.87
C THR A 147 -7.70 14.92 19.09
N HIS A 148 -8.17 16.02 18.50
CA HIS A 148 -7.55 17.33 18.72
C HIS A 148 -7.47 17.61 20.23
N GLY A 149 -6.25 17.66 20.78
CA GLY A 149 -5.99 17.71 22.22
C GLY A 149 -5.59 19.09 22.76
N ARG A 150 -5.88 20.17 22.03
CA ARG A 150 -5.47 21.53 22.38
C ARG A 150 -6.64 22.51 22.31
N CYS A 151 -6.58 23.57 23.11
CA CYS A 151 -7.49 24.71 22.99
C CYS A 151 -6.94 25.75 22.01
N ASP A 152 -7.72 26.01 20.96
CA ASP A 152 -7.44 26.98 19.89
C ASP A 152 -8.14 28.33 20.10
N ALA A 153 -8.88 28.51 21.19
CA ALA A 153 -9.45 29.80 21.54
C ALA A 153 -8.37 30.89 21.53
N ALA A 154 -8.67 32.06 20.98
CA ALA A 154 -7.71 33.16 20.83
C ALA A 154 -6.98 33.45 22.15
N GLN A 155 -7.72 33.46 23.26
CA GLN A 155 -7.21 33.50 24.61
C GLN A 155 -7.62 32.23 25.37
N CYS A 156 -6.64 31.44 25.81
CA CYS A 156 -6.88 30.29 26.68
C CYS A 156 -6.86 30.75 28.14
N LEU A 157 -7.88 30.38 28.90
CA LEU A 157 -8.04 30.71 30.31
C LEU A 157 -7.56 29.59 31.25
N CYS A 158 -7.22 28.41 30.72
CA CYS A 158 -6.81 27.26 31.51
C CYS A 158 -5.45 27.53 32.19
N PRO A 159 -5.37 27.44 33.53
CA PRO A 159 -4.13 27.65 34.28
C PRO A 159 -3.03 26.64 33.92
N GLU A 160 -3.41 25.41 33.60
CA GLU A 160 -2.49 24.34 33.19
C GLU A 160 -2.10 24.41 31.70
N GLY A 161 -2.65 25.38 30.97
CA GLY A 161 -2.32 25.67 29.60
C GLY A 161 -3.22 24.96 28.58
N ARG A 162 -2.88 25.15 27.30
CA ARG A 162 -3.78 24.82 26.18
C ARG A 162 -3.96 23.32 25.94
N GLY A 163 -3.00 22.49 26.34
CA GLY A 163 -3.04 21.04 26.13
C GLY A 163 -3.59 20.25 27.32
N HIS A 164 -3.98 20.92 28.39
CA HIS A 164 -4.64 20.28 29.53
C HIS A 164 -6.11 20.04 29.19
N ALA A 165 -6.67 18.89 29.58
CA ALA A 165 -8.08 18.58 29.40
C ALA A 165 -8.58 17.74 30.57
N GLU A 166 -9.65 18.19 31.23
CA GLU A 166 -10.35 17.42 32.26
C GLU A 166 -11.40 16.49 31.61
N GLU A 167 -11.74 15.39 32.29
CA GLU A 167 -12.84 14.51 31.84
C GLU A 167 -14.19 15.23 31.89
N GLU A 168 -14.44 16.01 32.95
CA GLU A 168 -15.62 16.85 33.15
C GLU A 168 -15.24 18.16 33.84
N GLY A 169 -15.99 19.23 33.60
CA GLY A 169 -15.77 20.53 34.24
C GLY A 169 -15.34 21.65 33.27
N PRO A 170 -14.93 22.83 33.80
CA PRO A 170 -14.66 24.03 33.00
C PRO A 170 -13.51 23.86 31.99
N TRP A 171 -12.59 22.95 32.28
CA TRP A 171 -11.44 22.64 31.43
C TRP A 171 -11.62 21.36 30.63
N GLN A 172 -12.84 20.82 30.52
CA GLN A 172 -13.14 19.82 29.51
C GLN A 172 -12.94 20.43 28.12
N LEU A 173 -12.18 19.71 27.29
CA LEU A 173 -11.90 20.11 25.91
C LEU A 173 -12.97 19.55 24.97
N LEU A 174 -13.70 20.43 24.31
CA LEU A 174 -14.66 20.08 23.26
C LEU A 174 -14.01 20.30 21.89
N VAL A 175 -14.12 19.29 21.03
CA VAL A 175 -13.61 19.33 19.66
C VAL A 175 -14.75 19.70 18.71
N CYS A 176 -14.46 20.47 17.66
CA CYS A 176 -15.47 20.89 16.69
C CYS A 176 -16.14 19.66 16.04
N ARG A 177 -17.46 19.56 16.14
CA ARG A 177 -18.24 18.43 15.61
C ARG A 177 -18.11 18.22 14.10
N SER A 178 -17.78 19.28 13.37
CA SER A 178 -17.83 19.30 11.90
C SER A 178 -16.48 18.98 11.27
N CYS A 179 -15.38 19.52 11.79
CA CYS A 179 -14.05 19.31 11.22
C CYS A 179 -13.12 18.44 12.09
N ALA A 180 -13.44 18.26 13.37
CA ALA A 180 -12.57 17.65 14.38
C ALA A 180 -11.15 18.26 14.50
N ALA A 181 -10.89 19.40 13.83
CA ALA A 181 -9.56 19.97 13.64
C ALA A 181 -9.23 21.10 14.62
N GLU A 182 -10.24 21.69 15.26
CA GLU A 182 -10.09 22.70 16.30
C GLU A 182 -10.72 22.20 17.61
N GLY A 183 -10.17 22.67 18.73
CA GLY A 183 -10.71 22.40 20.06
C GLY A 183 -10.85 23.67 20.91
N THR A 184 -11.78 23.65 21.87
CA THR A 184 -11.90 24.71 22.87
C THR A 184 -12.23 24.15 24.25
N HIS A 185 -11.71 24.77 25.30
CA HIS A 185 -12.22 24.50 26.65
C HIS A 185 -13.58 25.15 26.81
N ARG A 186 -14.45 24.55 27.62
CA ARG A 186 -15.77 25.12 27.93
C ARG A 186 -15.68 26.57 28.38
N SER A 187 -14.81 26.87 29.34
CA SER A 187 -14.64 28.25 29.83
C SER A 187 -13.99 29.19 28.82
N CYS A 188 -13.18 28.71 27.88
CA CYS A 188 -12.55 29.54 26.86
C CYS A 188 -13.53 30.02 25.78
N SER A 189 -14.64 29.30 25.60
CA SER A 189 -15.71 29.67 24.66
C SER A 189 -17.05 29.98 25.35
N SER A 190 -17.03 30.25 26.66
CA SER A 190 -18.21 30.59 27.46
C SER A 190 -19.35 29.57 27.32
N LEU A 191 -19.01 28.29 27.24
CA LEU A 191 -19.96 27.19 27.13
C LEU A 191 -20.46 26.77 28.51
N THR A 192 -21.72 26.36 28.59
CA THR A 192 -22.33 25.87 29.84
C THR A 192 -21.96 24.41 30.10
N ASP A 193 -22.12 23.95 31.34
CA ASP A 193 -21.89 22.54 31.72
C ASP A 193 -22.84 21.56 31.01
N SER A 194 -24.00 22.03 30.54
CA SER A 194 -24.94 21.23 29.74
C SER A 194 -24.59 21.12 28.25
N THR A 195 -23.54 21.80 27.77
CA THR A 195 -23.17 21.82 26.36
C THR A 195 -22.40 20.55 25.98
N GLU A 196 -23.01 19.68 25.19
CA GLU A 196 -22.38 18.42 24.73
C GLU A 196 -21.66 18.53 23.37
N SER A 197 -21.92 19.59 22.61
CA SER A 197 -21.32 19.77 21.28
C SER A 197 -20.92 21.22 21.04
N TRP A 198 -19.85 21.41 20.26
CA TRP A 198 -19.32 22.71 19.88
C TRP A 198 -18.92 22.70 18.40
N GLU A 199 -18.95 23.87 17.77
CA GLU A 199 -18.58 24.09 16.37
C GLU A 199 -17.70 25.34 16.28
N CYS A 200 -16.57 25.23 15.57
CA CYS A 200 -15.66 26.35 15.38
C CYS A 200 -16.19 27.34 14.34
N GLN A 201 -15.65 28.56 14.31
CA GLN A 201 -16.11 29.61 13.39
C GLN A 201 -15.77 29.33 11.91
N GLY A 202 -14.85 28.41 11.64
CA GLY A 202 -14.44 28.04 10.28
C GLY A 202 -15.33 27.01 9.59
N CYS A 203 -16.33 26.47 10.29
CA CYS A 203 -17.33 25.52 9.77
C CYS A 203 -18.69 26.20 9.63
#